data_AF-A0A346CM41-F1
#
_entry.id   AF-A0A346CM41-F1
#
_cell.length_a   1.000
_cell.length_b   1.000
_cell.length_c   1.000
_cell.angle_alpha   90.00
_cell.angle_beta   90.00
_cell.angle_gamma   90.00
#
_symmetry.space_group_name_H-M   'P 1'
#
loop_
_entity.id
_entity.type
_entity.pdbx_description
1 polymer ?
#
loop_
_entity_poly.entity_id
_entity_poly.type
_entity_poly.pdbx_seq_one_letter_code
_entity_poly.pdbx_strand_id
1 'polypeptide(L)'
;MIQALLVTICLAVFPYQGSSLILESGNVNDYEVVYPQKVPALPKGVQNHEQETKYEDTMQYEFQVNGEPVVLHLERNKGLFAEDYIETHYSPDGREITTNPLVQDHCYYHGYIQNDADSTAVISACDGLKGQFKYQRETYLIEPMKLSDSEAHAVYKAENVEKEDETPKICGVTETTWKSDDPIKKASQLVVNEEQARYLMAPKYIELYMVVDNVMYRKYTRNLPAIRTRVYEIVNILNLIYRVLNIHVALIGLEIWSNKDKINVQSAVNVTLDLFGEWRETDLLPRQRNDNAQLLTGINFDGNTVGFGYVGSLCMPKYSAAIVQDHSKAASLVASAMAHELGHNLGIHHDTDSCNCPAKACIMSATLSFEPSYQFTTCSYNEHQQYLIDNSPQCILNKPLSTDIVAPAVCGNYFVEVGEECDCGSPRNCQSACCDAATCKLRSGSQCESGECCEQCRFKSAGAECRGARDDCDLAEHCTGQSAECPTDLFLTNGQPCQNNQGYCYNGRCPTLTKQCVAVFGKNKKVAPDICFNQNLRGNSYGYCRQENGVNIPCQPQDVKCGRLYCTSRSAGNMIECKYSYSPNGMVELGTKCGDGRVCSNGECVDMQTAY
;
A
#
# COMPACT_ATOMS: atom_id res chain seq x y z
N MET A 1 39.49 -75.87 -5.21
CA MET A 1 38.11 -76.22 -4.84
C MET A 1 37.58 -75.12 -3.96
N ILE A 2 36.49 -74.49 -4.41
CA ILE A 2 35.55 -73.62 -3.69
C ILE A 2 36.05 -72.21 -3.28
N GLN A 3 35.57 -71.21 -4.03
CA GLN A 3 34.92 -69.95 -3.59
C GLN A 3 35.34 -68.74 -4.44
N ALA A 4 34.60 -68.49 -5.52
CA ALA A 4 34.52 -67.19 -6.18
C ALA A 4 33.17 -67.10 -6.91
N LEU A 5 32.12 -66.71 -6.20
CA LEU A 5 30.80 -66.44 -6.77
C LEU A 5 30.10 -65.44 -5.86
N LEU A 6 29.97 -64.20 -6.34
CA LEU A 6 28.95 -63.18 -6.03
C LEU A 6 29.51 -61.78 -6.32
N VAL A 7 29.50 -61.40 -7.60
CA VAL A 7 29.39 -59.99 -8.00
C VAL A 7 27.90 -59.71 -8.09
N THR A 8 27.29 -59.41 -6.95
CA THR A 8 25.94 -58.86 -6.88
C THR A 8 26.03 -57.35 -6.86
N ILE A 9 25.37 -56.77 -7.85
CA ILE A 9 25.05 -55.37 -8.09
C ILE A 9 24.67 -54.67 -6.77
N CYS A 10 25.55 -53.79 -6.28
CA CYS A 10 25.18 -52.68 -5.41
C CYS A 10 25.30 -51.39 -6.21
N LEU A 11 24.31 -51.13 -7.07
CA LEU A 11 23.93 -49.76 -7.40
C LEU A 11 23.29 -49.20 -6.15
N ALA A 12 24.12 -48.75 -5.21
CA ALA A 12 23.69 -47.86 -4.16
C ALA A 12 23.13 -46.61 -4.86
N VAL A 13 21.82 -46.43 -4.75
CA VAL A 13 21.17 -45.13 -4.88
C VAL A 13 21.82 -44.25 -3.82
N PHE A 14 22.90 -43.57 -4.19
CA PHE A 14 23.35 -42.41 -3.45
C PHE A 14 22.29 -41.34 -3.71
N PRO A 15 21.58 -40.81 -2.70
CA PRO A 15 20.95 -39.52 -2.87
C PRO A 15 22.10 -38.58 -3.22
N TYR A 16 22.02 -37.97 -4.39
CA TYR A 16 22.94 -36.92 -4.79
C TYR A 16 22.78 -35.82 -3.74
N GLN A 17 23.64 -35.80 -2.72
CA GLN A 17 23.84 -34.61 -1.91
C GLN A 17 24.48 -33.60 -2.84
N GLY A 18 23.61 -32.87 -3.55
CA GLY A 18 23.98 -31.83 -4.49
C GLY A 18 24.90 -30.85 -3.79
N SER A 19 26.03 -30.60 -4.42
CA SER A 19 26.89 -29.47 -4.11
C SER A 19 26.03 -28.21 -4.05
N SER A 20 26.13 -27.44 -2.98
CA SER A 20 25.31 -26.24 -2.72
C SER A 20 25.32 -25.29 -3.92
N LEU A 21 24.29 -25.38 -4.77
CA LEU A 21 23.94 -24.34 -5.71
C LEU A 21 23.39 -23.19 -4.88
N ILE A 22 24.08 -22.05 -4.90
CA ILE A 22 23.59 -20.84 -4.22
C ILE A 22 22.37 -20.36 -5.00
N LEU A 23 21.21 -20.56 -4.41
CA LEU A 23 19.94 -20.04 -4.89
C LEU A 23 19.87 -18.52 -4.65
N GLU A 24 19.05 -17.79 -5.44
CA GLU A 24 18.94 -16.33 -5.27
C GLU A 24 18.35 -15.97 -3.90
N SER A 25 17.45 -16.81 -3.40
CA SER A 25 16.81 -16.64 -2.09
C SER A 25 17.74 -16.90 -0.90
N GLY A 26 18.99 -17.35 -1.14
CA GLY A 26 19.99 -17.59 -0.11
C GLY A 26 20.41 -19.06 -0.01
N ASN A 27 20.91 -19.45 1.15
CA ASN A 27 21.19 -20.85 1.44
C ASN A 27 19.87 -21.55 1.79
N VAL A 28 19.60 -22.70 1.17
CA VAL A 28 18.39 -23.48 1.41
C VAL A 28 18.81 -24.89 1.83
N ASN A 29 18.26 -25.36 2.95
CA ASN A 29 18.64 -26.64 3.56
C ASN A 29 18.11 -27.85 2.78
N ASP A 30 16.96 -27.69 2.13
CA ASP A 30 16.25 -28.77 1.44
C ASP A 30 15.36 -28.21 0.34
N TYR A 31 15.53 -28.72 -0.89
CA TYR A 31 14.79 -28.33 -2.09
C TYR A 31 14.62 -29.51 -3.06
N GLU A 32 13.49 -29.50 -3.77
CA GLU A 32 13.18 -30.39 -4.88
C GLU A 32 13.54 -29.70 -6.21
N VAL A 33 14.20 -30.43 -7.11
CA VAL A 33 14.45 -29.94 -8.47
C VAL A 33 13.30 -30.36 -9.37
N VAL A 34 12.59 -29.39 -9.93
CA VAL A 34 11.41 -29.59 -10.77
C VAL A 34 11.62 -28.98 -12.16
N TYR A 35 10.81 -29.42 -13.12
CA TYR A 35 10.84 -28.93 -14.50
C TYR A 35 9.42 -28.51 -14.91
N PRO A 36 8.99 -27.29 -14.56
CA PRO A 36 7.63 -26.82 -14.84
C PRO A 36 7.32 -26.89 -16.33
N GLN A 37 6.33 -27.71 -16.69
CA GLN A 37 5.88 -27.87 -18.07
C GLN A 37 4.67 -26.98 -18.30
N LYS A 38 4.76 -26.08 -19.28
CA LYS A 38 3.62 -25.26 -19.67
C LYS A 38 2.55 -26.12 -20.34
N VAL A 39 1.34 -26.09 -19.81
CA VAL A 39 0.20 -26.86 -20.34
C VAL A 39 -0.36 -26.10 -21.57
N PRO A 40 -0.42 -26.73 -22.76
CA PRO A 40 -0.95 -26.08 -23.96
C PRO A 40 -2.44 -25.74 -23.81
N ALA A 41 -2.83 -24.52 -24.16
CA ALA A 41 -4.24 -24.15 -24.22
C ALA A 41 -4.96 -24.97 -25.32
N LEU A 42 -6.17 -25.46 -25.03
CA LEU A 42 -7.04 -26.06 -26.05
C LEU A 42 -7.30 -25.04 -27.16
N PRO A 43 -7.23 -25.40 -28.46
CA PRO A 43 -7.45 -24.45 -29.53
C PRO A 43 -8.87 -23.87 -29.45
N LYS A 44 -8.98 -22.60 -29.06
CA LYS A 44 -10.21 -21.83 -29.20
C LYS A 44 -10.40 -21.56 -30.70
N GLY A 45 -11.59 -21.90 -31.22
CA GLY A 45 -11.94 -21.66 -32.62
C GLY A 45 -11.75 -20.20 -33.00
N VAL A 46 -11.23 -19.98 -34.22
CA VAL A 46 -10.92 -18.71 -34.90
C VAL A 46 -11.51 -17.46 -34.20
N GLN A 47 -10.65 -16.72 -33.50
CA GLN A 47 -10.89 -15.32 -33.15
C GLN A 47 -9.78 -14.46 -33.75
N ASN A 48 -10.19 -13.24 -34.12
CA ASN A 48 -9.45 -12.27 -34.92
C ASN A 48 -8.08 -11.93 -34.31
N HIS A 49 -7.13 -11.55 -35.16
CA HIS A 49 -5.80 -11.05 -34.80
C HIS A 49 -5.84 -10.02 -33.66
N GLU A 50 -5.72 -10.50 -32.43
CA GLU A 50 -5.31 -9.69 -31.28
C GLU A 50 -3.80 -9.48 -31.38
N GLN A 51 -3.33 -8.28 -31.02
CA GLN A 51 -1.91 -7.94 -31.00
C GLN A 51 -1.13 -9.00 -30.19
N GLU A 52 -0.09 -9.58 -30.78
CA GLU A 52 0.80 -10.52 -30.09
C GLU A 52 1.51 -9.81 -28.93
N THR A 53 0.99 -9.95 -27.71
CA THR A 53 1.67 -9.52 -26.48
C THR A 53 2.80 -10.49 -26.16
N LYS A 54 3.94 -10.00 -25.65
CA LYS A 54 5.11 -10.85 -25.33
C LYS A 54 4.77 -11.95 -24.30
N TYR A 55 3.85 -11.65 -23.39
CA TYR A 55 3.40 -12.57 -22.35
C TYR A 55 1.89 -12.82 -22.45
N GLU A 56 1.47 -14.05 -22.18
CA GLU A 56 0.06 -14.47 -22.19
C GLU A 56 -0.67 -13.99 -20.94
N ASP A 57 -1.96 -13.70 -21.07
CA ASP A 57 -2.81 -13.29 -19.95
C ASP A 57 -3.03 -14.38 -18.92
N THR A 58 -3.16 -15.62 -19.38
CA THR A 58 -3.37 -16.79 -18.54
C THR A 58 -2.42 -17.88 -18.96
N MET A 59 -1.80 -18.55 -18.00
CA MET A 59 -0.89 -19.67 -18.23
C MET A 59 -1.12 -20.77 -17.19
N GLN A 60 -0.83 -22.00 -17.59
CA GLN A 60 -0.90 -23.16 -16.70
C GLN A 60 0.45 -23.89 -16.75
N TYR A 61 0.94 -24.28 -15.58
CA TYR A 61 2.16 -25.06 -15.46
C TYR A 61 1.90 -26.31 -14.63
N GLU A 62 2.41 -27.45 -15.10
CA GLU A 62 2.39 -28.71 -14.37
C GLU A 62 3.80 -29.03 -13.87
N PHE A 63 3.93 -29.37 -12.59
CA PHE A 63 5.17 -29.85 -11.97
C PHE A 63 4.85 -30.73 -10.76
N GLN A 64 5.88 -31.29 -10.12
CA GLN A 64 5.73 -32.09 -8.91
C GLN A 64 6.08 -31.29 -7.67
N VAL A 65 5.34 -31.52 -6.58
CA VAL A 65 5.69 -31.05 -5.23
C VAL A 65 5.56 -32.24 -4.30
N ASN A 66 6.67 -32.65 -3.67
CA ASN A 66 6.75 -33.86 -2.85
C ASN A 66 6.31 -35.13 -3.61
N GLY A 67 6.61 -35.20 -4.92
CA GLY A 67 6.21 -36.31 -5.79
C GLY A 67 4.74 -36.33 -6.22
N GLU A 68 3.91 -35.39 -5.76
CA GLU A 68 2.51 -35.23 -6.19
C GLU A 68 2.44 -34.22 -7.35
N PRO A 69 1.72 -34.53 -8.45
CA PRO A 69 1.55 -33.59 -9.55
C PRO A 69 0.65 -32.43 -9.12
N VAL A 70 1.08 -31.20 -9.39
CA VAL A 70 0.33 -29.98 -9.17
C VAL A 70 0.19 -29.22 -10.48
N VAL A 71 -0.97 -28.58 -10.67
CA VAL A 71 -1.22 -27.68 -11.79
C VAL A 71 -1.41 -26.27 -11.26
N LEU A 72 -0.47 -25.40 -11.56
CA LEU A 72 -0.46 -23.99 -11.20
C LEU A 72 -1.17 -23.18 -12.28
N HIS A 73 -2.29 -22.56 -11.92
CA HIS A 73 -3.02 -21.60 -12.76
C HIS A 73 -2.53 -20.21 -12.45
N LEU A 74 -2.15 -19.46 -13.47
CA LEU A 74 -1.65 -18.09 -13.35
C LEU A 74 -2.45 -17.17 -14.25
N GLU A 75 -2.77 -16.00 -13.72
CA GLU A 75 -3.43 -14.89 -14.38
C GLU A 75 -2.59 -13.63 -14.17
N ARG A 76 -2.33 -12.91 -15.26
CA ARG A 76 -1.48 -11.72 -15.25
C ARG A 76 -2.08 -10.67 -14.30
N ASN A 77 -1.25 -10.07 -13.47
CA ASN A 77 -1.68 -9.01 -12.56
C ASN A 77 -1.78 -7.67 -13.31
N LYS A 78 -2.89 -7.52 -14.04
CA LYS A 78 -3.14 -6.42 -14.96
C LYS A 78 -3.22 -5.04 -14.32
N GLY A 79 -3.59 -4.97 -13.04
CA GLY A 79 -3.60 -3.72 -12.26
C GLY A 79 -2.32 -3.51 -11.43
N LEU A 80 -1.20 -4.14 -11.77
CA LEU A 80 0.05 -3.91 -11.06
C LEU A 80 0.58 -2.49 -11.29
N PHE A 81 0.42 -1.96 -12.50
CA PHE A 81 0.90 -0.65 -12.92
C PHE A 81 -0.26 0.23 -13.37
N ALA A 82 -0.15 1.54 -13.15
CA ALA A 82 -0.95 2.51 -13.88
C ALA A 82 -0.37 2.77 -15.28
N GLU A 83 -1.18 3.22 -16.25
CA GLU A 83 -0.73 3.51 -17.63
C GLU A 83 0.25 4.69 -17.69
N ASP A 84 0.09 5.68 -16.81
CA ASP A 84 1.02 6.80 -16.69
C ASP A 84 2.24 6.47 -15.82
N TYR A 85 2.47 5.19 -15.51
CA TYR A 85 3.60 4.74 -14.71
C TYR A 85 4.91 5.35 -15.18
N ILE A 86 5.58 6.04 -14.26
CA ILE A 86 6.86 6.69 -14.51
C ILE A 86 8.00 6.04 -13.74
N GLU A 87 9.16 5.99 -14.39
CA GLU A 87 10.43 5.68 -13.74
C GLU A 87 11.37 6.87 -13.80
N THR A 88 11.84 7.30 -12.65
CA THR A 88 12.80 8.40 -12.53
C THR A 88 14.13 7.89 -12.00
N HIS A 89 15.22 8.23 -12.69
CA HIS A 89 16.59 8.04 -12.23
C HIS A 89 17.42 9.28 -12.56
N TYR A 90 18.67 9.31 -12.10
CA TYR A 90 19.53 10.48 -12.21
C TYR A 90 20.84 10.17 -12.92
N SER A 91 21.25 11.08 -13.80
CA SER A 91 22.58 11.06 -14.41
C SER A 91 23.68 11.37 -13.37
N PRO A 92 24.97 11.10 -13.67
CA PRO A 92 26.07 11.40 -12.74
C PRO A 92 26.17 12.88 -12.34
N ASP A 93 25.77 13.81 -13.23
CA ASP A 93 25.69 15.26 -12.97
C ASP A 93 24.42 15.67 -12.21
N GLY A 94 23.54 14.73 -11.87
CA GLY A 94 22.35 14.95 -11.04
C GLY A 94 21.10 15.39 -11.81
N ARG A 95 21.12 15.32 -13.14
CA ARG A 95 19.95 15.61 -13.98
C ARG A 95 18.92 14.50 -13.84
N GLU A 96 17.66 14.88 -13.66
CA GLU A 96 16.53 13.96 -13.63
C GLU A 96 16.28 13.38 -15.03
N ILE A 97 16.07 12.06 -15.07
CA ILE A 97 15.72 11.30 -16.27
C ILE A 97 14.48 10.49 -15.93
N THR A 98 13.33 10.97 -16.41
CA THR A 98 12.04 10.31 -16.25
C THR A 98 11.63 9.65 -17.56
N THR A 99 11.19 8.40 -17.47
CA THR A 99 10.72 7.59 -18.59
C THR A 99 9.36 7.00 -18.25
N ASN A 100 8.49 6.83 -19.24
CA ASN A 100 7.27 6.02 -19.13
C ASN A 100 7.52 4.70 -19.90
N PRO A 101 7.94 3.62 -19.21
CA PRO A 101 8.17 2.33 -19.83
C PRO A 101 6.84 1.65 -20.20
N LEU A 102 6.83 0.93 -21.31
CA LEU A 102 5.68 0.11 -21.70
C LEU A 102 5.51 -1.04 -20.69
N VAL A 103 4.58 -0.88 -19.75
CA VAL A 103 4.30 -1.86 -18.69
C VAL A 103 3.25 -2.91 -19.10
N GLN A 104 2.65 -2.78 -20.29
CA GLN A 104 1.57 -3.64 -20.81
C GLN A 104 2.02 -5.10 -21.03
N ASP A 105 3.31 -5.29 -21.33
CA ASP A 105 3.95 -6.59 -21.57
C ASP A 105 4.82 -7.03 -20.38
N HIS A 106 4.24 -6.93 -19.18
CA HIS A 106 4.88 -7.45 -17.97
C HIS A 106 4.56 -8.94 -17.74
N CYS A 107 5.31 -9.53 -16.81
CA CYS A 107 5.37 -10.97 -16.56
C CYS A 107 5.09 -11.31 -15.08
N TYR A 108 4.23 -10.53 -14.44
CA TYR A 108 3.87 -10.68 -13.02
C TYR A 108 2.44 -11.20 -12.91
N TYR A 109 2.26 -12.28 -12.16
CA TYR A 109 1.05 -13.09 -12.13
C TYR A 109 0.59 -13.33 -10.70
N HIS A 110 -0.72 -13.47 -10.55
CA HIS A 110 -1.36 -14.11 -9.41
C HIS A 110 -1.97 -15.44 -9.83
N GLY A 111 -2.24 -16.33 -8.89
CA GLY A 111 -2.72 -17.65 -9.24
C GLY A 111 -3.15 -18.52 -8.08
N TYR A 112 -3.37 -19.79 -8.40
CA TYR A 112 -3.79 -20.83 -7.47
C TYR A 112 -3.38 -22.22 -7.99
N ILE A 113 -3.37 -23.20 -7.09
CA ILE A 113 -3.15 -24.62 -7.43
C ILE A 113 -4.51 -25.27 -7.70
N GLN A 114 -4.62 -25.98 -8.82
CA GLN A 114 -5.84 -26.68 -9.21
C GLN A 114 -6.27 -27.66 -8.11
N ASN A 115 -7.58 -27.66 -7.81
CA ASN A 115 -8.20 -28.49 -6.77
C ASN A 115 -7.75 -28.18 -5.32
N ASP A 116 -7.07 -27.06 -5.06
CA ASP A 116 -6.78 -26.55 -3.72
C ASP A 116 -7.47 -25.20 -3.51
N ALA A 117 -8.61 -25.20 -2.82
CA ALA A 117 -9.45 -24.02 -2.64
C ALA A 117 -8.80 -22.93 -1.75
N ASP A 118 -7.82 -23.30 -0.93
CA ASP A 118 -7.12 -22.38 -0.01
C ASP A 118 -5.75 -21.93 -0.57
N SER A 119 -5.45 -22.31 -1.82
CA SER A 119 -4.19 -22.00 -2.48
C SER A 119 -4.18 -20.58 -3.05
N THR A 120 -2.99 -20.00 -3.07
CA THR A 120 -2.70 -18.70 -3.67
C THR A 120 -1.29 -18.76 -4.26
N ALA A 121 -1.02 -18.00 -5.31
CA ALA A 121 0.29 -17.90 -5.93
C ALA A 121 0.58 -16.46 -6.34
N VAL A 122 1.85 -16.05 -6.22
CA VAL A 122 2.40 -14.79 -6.72
C VAL A 122 3.70 -15.11 -7.43
N ILE A 123 3.71 -14.98 -8.75
CA ILE A 123 4.78 -15.50 -9.60
C ILE A 123 5.21 -14.45 -10.61
N SER A 124 6.52 -14.24 -10.70
CA SER A 124 7.20 -13.66 -11.86
C SER A 124 7.51 -14.77 -12.85
N ALA A 125 7.13 -14.60 -14.11
CA ALA A 125 7.47 -15.48 -15.22
C ALA A 125 8.49 -14.83 -16.17
N CYS A 126 9.18 -13.79 -15.71
CA CYS A 126 10.05 -12.96 -16.55
C CYS A 126 11.27 -13.70 -17.08
N ASP A 127 11.91 -14.50 -16.21
CA ASP A 127 13.14 -15.26 -16.46
C ASP A 127 12.99 -16.69 -15.90
N GLY A 128 11.87 -17.35 -16.20
CA GLY A 128 11.42 -18.58 -15.53
C GLY A 128 10.46 -18.29 -14.37
N LEU A 129 9.89 -19.34 -13.76
CA LEU A 129 8.94 -19.19 -12.66
C LEU A 129 9.69 -18.86 -11.37
N LYS A 130 9.50 -17.64 -10.89
CA LYS A 130 10.06 -17.16 -9.63
C LYS A 130 8.97 -16.60 -8.74
N GLY A 131 8.89 -17.04 -7.51
CA GLY A 131 7.95 -16.49 -6.54
C GLY A 131 7.51 -17.54 -5.55
N GLN A 132 6.24 -17.47 -5.17
CA GLN A 132 5.70 -18.31 -4.11
C GLN A 132 4.30 -18.80 -4.43
N PHE A 133 3.95 -19.93 -3.83
CA PHE A 133 2.60 -20.47 -3.86
C PHE A 133 2.29 -21.25 -2.58
N LYS A 134 1.01 -21.29 -2.23
CA LYS A 134 0.49 -22.06 -1.11
C LYS A 134 -0.12 -23.35 -1.64
N TYR A 135 0.27 -24.48 -1.06
CA TYR A 135 -0.26 -25.80 -1.39
C TYR A 135 -0.42 -26.62 -0.12
N GLN A 136 -1.60 -27.20 0.09
CA GLN A 136 -1.92 -28.00 1.29
C GLN A 136 -1.61 -27.25 2.60
N ARG A 137 -1.89 -25.94 2.63
CA ARG A 137 -1.63 -25.00 3.74
C ARG A 137 -0.18 -24.67 4.05
N GLU A 138 0.76 -25.21 3.29
CA GLU A 138 2.18 -24.90 3.39
C GLU A 138 2.58 -23.88 2.32
N THR A 139 3.55 -23.02 2.65
CA THR A 139 4.08 -22.01 1.72
C THR A 139 5.35 -22.53 1.07
N TYR A 140 5.34 -22.56 -0.26
CA TYR A 140 6.46 -22.96 -1.09
C TYR A 140 7.01 -21.77 -1.87
N LEU A 141 8.31 -21.75 -2.09
CA LEU A 141 8.97 -20.89 -3.06
C LEU A 141 9.39 -21.72 -4.27
N ILE A 142 9.37 -21.08 -5.43
CA ILE A 142 9.92 -21.59 -6.68
C ILE A 142 10.89 -20.56 -7.24
N GLU A 143 12.07 -20.98 -7.69
CA GLU A 143 12.98 -20.10 -8.41
C GLU A 143 13.80 -20.85 -9.47
N PRO A 144 14.18 -20.18 -10.57
CA PRO A 144 15.02 -20.77 -11.62
C PRO A 144 16.42 -21.13 -11.10
N MET A 145 16.93 -22.29 -11.48
CA MET A 145 18.30 -22.68 -11.17
C MET A 145 19.27 -22.10 -12.21
N LYS A 146 20.38 -21.48 -11.77
CA LYS A 146 21.43 -20.94 -12.66
C LYS A 146 22.33 -22.05 -13.22
N LEU A 147 21.73 -23.05 -13.86
CA LEU A 147 22.40 -24.11 -14.59
C LEU A 147 22.33 -23.77 -16.08
N SER A 148 23.48 -23.74 -16.77
CA SER A 148 23.54 -23.45 -18.21
C SER A 148 22.63 -24.40 -19.00
N ASP A 149 21.70 -23.82 -19.77
CA ASP A 149 20.73 -24.48 -20.67
C ASP A 149 19.69 -25.39 -19.99
N SER A 150 19.36 -25.17 -18.72
CA SER A 150 18.35 -25.97 -18.01
C SER A 150 17.09 -25.16 -17.67
N GLU A 151 15.90 -25.72 -17.92
CA GLU A 151 14.60 -25.23 -17.42
C GLU A 151 14.31 -25.68 -15.98
N ALA A 152 15.34 -26.13 -15.26
CA ALA A 152 15.22 -26.59 -13.88
C ALA A 152 14.88 -25.44 -12.92
N HIS A 153 13.98 -25.74 -11.99
CA HIS A 153 13.60 -24.85 -10.90
C HIS A 153 13.82 -25.57 -9.57
N ALA A 154 14.16 -24.81 -8.54
CA ALA A 154 14.15 -25.30 -7.17
C ALA A 154 12.80 -24.97 -6.56
N VAL A 155 12.13 -25.97 -5.96
CA VAL A 155 10.93 -25.80 -5.15
C VAL A 155 11.25 -26.22 -3.72
N TYR A 156 10.94 -25.36 -2.76
CA TYR A 156 11.21 -25.63 -1.35
C TYR A 156 10.24 -24.89 -0.45
N LYS A 157 10.09 -25.37 0.78
CA LYS A 157 9.26 -24.68 1.77
C LYS A 157 9.94 -23.41 2.25
N ALA A 158 9.14 -22.37 2.53
CA ALA A 158 9.66 -21.11 3.07
C ALA A 158 10.45 -21.28 4.37
N GLU A 159 10.07 -22.26 5.20
CA GLU A 159 10.78 -22.60 6.45
C GLU A 159 12.19 -23.18 6.24
N ASN A 160 12.54 -23.64 5.03
CA ASN A 160 13.83 -24.25 4.71
C ASN A 160 14.92 -23.25 4.33
N VAL A 161 14.57 -21.97 4.14
CA VAL A 161 15.54 -20.90 3.86
C VAL A 161 16.36 -20.65 5.13
N GLU A 162 17.69 -20.74 5.03
CA GLU A 162 18.58 -20.45 6.16
C GLU A 162 18.38 -19.01 6.64
N LYS A 163 18.28 -18.86 7.95
CA LYS A 163 18.11 -17.58 8.61
C LYS A 163 19.49 -16.92 8.69
N GLU A 164 19.74 -15.90 7.87
CA GLU A 164 20.99 -15.13 7.92
C GLU A 164 21.17 -14.41 9.28
N ASP A 165 20.06 -14.11 9.97
CA ASP A 165 20.03 -13.48 11.29
C ASP A 165 18.80 -13.99 12.08
N GLU A 166 19.03 -14.61 13.25
CA GLU A 166 17.96 -15.13 14.12
C GLU A 166 17.36 -14.05 15.04
N THR A 167 17.88 -12.82 15.01
CA THR A 167 17.32 -11.74 15.83
C THR A 167 15.91 -11.39 15.37
N PRO A 168 14.91 -11.39 16.27
CA PRO A 168 13.54 -11.02 15.91
C PRO A 168 13.53 -9.58 15.41
N LYS A 169 13.21 -9.40 14.13
CA LYS A 169 13.02 -8.08 13.51
C LYS A 169 11.67 -7.53 13.91
N ILE A 170 11.60 -6.24 14.16
CA ILE A 170 10.38 -5.54 14.54
C ILE A 170 10.08 -4.45 13.52
N CYS A 171 8.82 -4.08 13.42
CA CYS A 171 8.40 -2.85 12.76
C CYS A 171 8.04 -1.86 13.86
N GLY A 172 8.44 -0.61 13.68
CA GLY A 172 8.17 0.45 14.64
C GLY A 172 7.09 1.38 14.14
N VAL A 173 6.46 2.10 15.06
CA VAL A 173 5.59 3.22 14.75
C VAL A 173 5.99 4.43 15.57
N THR A 174 5.63 5.63 15.12
CA THR A 174 5.80 6.86 15.90
C THR A 174 5.07 6.84 17.25
N GLU A 175 4.17 5.88 17.46
CA GLU A 175 3.26 5.81 18.61
C GLU A 175 3.30 4.43 19.31
N THR A 176 4.22 4.22 20.25
CA THR A 176 4.29 2.99 21.06
C THR A 176 3.34 2.96 22.27
N THR A 177 2.64 4.07 22.54
CA THR A 177 1.88 4.29 23.79
C THR A 177 0.37 4.14 23.68
N TRP A 178 -0.19 3.91 22.48
CA TRP A 178 -1.62 3.68 22.32
C TRP A 178 -1.95 2.21 22.52
N LYS A 179 -1.93 1.78 23.79
CA LYS A 179 -2.96 0.84 24.20
C LYS A 179 -4.24 1.64 24.24
N SER A 180 -5.01 1.60 23.15
CA SER A 180 -6.43 1.93 23.23
C SER A 180 -7.03 0.96 24.26
N ASP A 181 -7.19 1.42 25.50
CA ASP A 181 -7.99 0.69 26.51
C ASP A 181 -9.49 0.66 26.12
N ASP A 182 -9.87 1.39 25.05
CA ASP A 182 -11.18 1.27 24.45
C ASP A 182 -11.29 -0.06 23.69
N PRO A 183 -12.30 -0.89 23.98
CA PRO A 183 -12.48 -2.18 23.32
C PRO A 183 -12.65 -1.97 21.81
N ILE A 184 -11.86 -2.72 21.02
CA ILE A 184 -12.01 -2.78 19.55
C ILE A 184 -13.46 -3.13 19.25
N LYS A 185 -14.21 -2.16 18.73
CA LYS A 185 -15.60 -2.39 18.32
C LYS A 185 -15.58 -3.30 17.10
N LYS A 186 -16.41 -4.33 17.13
CA LYS A 186 -16.58 -5.17 15.95
C LYS A 186 -17.17 -4.33 14.83
N ALA A 187 -16.67 -4.52 13.61
CA ALA A 187 -17.27 -4.09 12.36
C ALA A 187 -18.81 -4.10 12.37
N SER A 188 -19.39 -5.22 12.80
CA SER A 188 -20.83 -5.47 12.83
C SER A 188 -21.61 -4.68 13.88
N GLN A 189 -20.92 -4.01 14.81
CA GLN A 189 -21.51 -3.18 15.87
C GLN A 189 -21.42 -1.68 15.55
N LEU A 190 -20.80 -1.31 14.44
CA LEU A 190 -20.65 0.08 14.04
C LEU A 190 -21.97 0.59 13.46
N VAL A 191 -22.51 1.63 14.10
CA VAL A 191 -23.66 2.37 13.57
C VAL A 191 -23.13 3.35 12.55
N VAL A 192 -23.30 3.00 11.27
CA VAL A 192 -22.92 3.84 10.13
C VAL A 192 -24.14 4.56 9.57
N ASN A 193 -23.96 5.81 9.16
CA ASN A 193 -24.97 6.52 8.38
C ASN A 193 -24.91 6.11 6.90
N GLU A 194 -25.87 6.55 6.08
CA GLU A 194 -25.94 6.18 4.65
C GLU A 194 -24.70 6.60 3.85
N GLU A 195 -24.11 7.75 4.18
CA GLU A 195 -22.90 8.26 3.52
C GLU A 195 -21.68 7.39 3.83
N GLN A 196 -21.47 7.05 5.10
CA GLN A 196 -20.40 6.15 5.55
C GLN A 196 -20.59 4.74 4.98
N ALA A 197 -21.83 4.26 4.88
CA ALA A 197 -22.12 2.98 4.26
C ALA A 197 -21.75 2.96 2.77
N ARG A 198 -22.10 4.02 2.02
CA ARG A 198 -21.69 4.18 0.61
C ARG A 198 -20.17 4.23 0.47
N TYR A 199 -19.50 5.02 1.32
CA TYR A 199 -18.05 5.10 1.35
C TYR A 199 -17.40 3.72 1.59
N LEU A 200 -17.87 2.95 2.56
CA LEU A 200 -17.31 1.61 2.85
C LEU A 200 -17.52 0.61 1.72
N MET A 201 -18.65 0.69 0.99
CA MET A 201 -18.95 -0.21 -0.13
C MET A 201 -18.18 0.13 -1.41
N ALA A 202 -17.74 1.38 -1.57
CA ALA A 202 -16.96 1.77 -2.74
C ALA A 202 -15.64 0.97 -2.81
N PRO A 203 -15.16 0.60 -4.01
CA PRO A 203 -13.83 0.04 -4.16
C PRO A 203 -12.77 1.03 -3.65
N LYS A 204 -11.63 0.51 -3.21
CA LYS A 204 -10.51 1.31 -2.70
C LYS A 204 -9.28 1.09 -3.55
N TYR A 205 -8.63 2.18 -3.94
CA TYR A 205 -7.42 2.19 -4.74
C TYR A 205 -6.33 2.93 -3.98
N ILE A 206 -5.09 2.48 -4.07
CA ILE A 206 -3.93 3.18 -3.54
C ILE A 206 -2.93 3.37 -4.68
N GLU A 207 -2.78 4.60 -5.12
CA GLU A 207 -1.72 5.06 -6.02
C GLU A 207 -0.40 5.09 -5.25
N LEU A 208 0.34 3.98 -5.30
CA LEU A 208 1.61 3.80 -4.59
C LEU A 208 2.78 4.36 -5.42
N TYR A 209 3.59 5.21 -4.78
CA TYR A 209 4.87 5.67 -5.35
C TYR A 209 6.05 5.06 -4.60
N MET A 210 6.92 4.36 -5.32
CA MET A 210 8.08 3.69 -4.76
C MET A 210 9.33 4.54 -4.90
N VAL A 211 10.11 4.66 -3.82
CA VAL A 211 11.39 5.37 -3.82
C VAL A 211 12.49 4.42 -3.35
N VAL A 212 13.62 4.43 -4.04
CA VAL A 212 14.78 3.58 -3.73
C VAL A 212 16.00 4.46 -3.52
N ASP A 213 16.64 4.32 -2.37
CA ASP A 213 17.80 5.15 -2.00
C ASP A 213 19.10 4.77 -2.75
N ASN A 214 20.12 5.62 -2.61
CA ASN A 214 21.41 5.43 -3.25
C ASN A 214 22.18 4.23 -2.67
N VAL A 215 21.92 3.87 -1.41
CA VAL A 215 22.51 2.69 -0.78
C VAL A 215 22.00 1.42 -1.47
N MET A 216 20.69 1.31 -1.71
CA MET A 216 20.10 0.25 -2.54
C MET A 216 20.68 0.24 -3.95
N TYR A 217 20.80 1.42 -4.58
CA TYR A 217 21.41 1.52 -5.90
C TYR A 217 22.81 0.90 -5.94
N ARG A 218 23.63 1.12 -4.91
CA ARG A 218 24.96 0.50 -4.78
C ARG A 218 24.88 -0.98 -4.41
N LYS A 219 23.96 -1.38 -3.52
CA LYS A 219 23.74 -2.77 -3.09
C LYS A 219 23.45 -3.69 -4.27
N TYR A 220 22.63 -3.24 -5.21
CA TYR A 220 22.31 -3.95 -6.45
C TYR A 220 23.27 -3.60 -7.59
N THR A 221 24.56 -3.44 -7.27
CA THR A 221 25.66 -3.23 -8.24
C THR A 221 25.40 -2.15 -9.29
N ARG A 222 24.65 -1.10 -8.93
CA ARG A 222 24.27 0.02 -9.81
C ARG A 222 23.43 -0.41 -11.01
N ASN A 223 22.71 -1.52 -10.88
CA ASN A 223 21.89 -2.13 -11.92
C ASN A 223 20.42 -1.70 -11.77
N LEU A 224 20.01 -0.70 -12.56
CA LEU A 224 18.62 -0.19 -12.57
C LEU A 224 17.60 -1.30 -12.88
N PRO A 225 17.78 -2.15 -13.92
CA PRO A 225 16.92 -3.30 -14.15
C PRO A 225 16.75 -4.24 -12.95
N ALA A 226 17.82 -4.55 -12.20
CA ALA A 226 17.72 -5.44 -11.05
C ALA A 226 16.88 -4.84 -9.91
N ILE A 227 17.02 -3.54 -9.66
CA ILE A 227 16.22 -2.80 -8.67
C ILE A 227 14.77 -2.73 -9.10
N ARG A 228 14.51 -2.48 -10.38
CA ARG A 228 13.17 -2.48 -10.96
C ARG A 228 12.48 -3.83 -10.73
N THR A 229 13.13 -4.94 -11.11
CA THR A 229 12.61 -6.29 -10.88
C THR A 229 12.31 -6.53 -9.41
N ARG A 230 13.22 -6.11 -8.51
CA ARG A 230 13.03 -6.21 -7.06
C ARG A 230 11.77 -5.49 -6.58
N VAL A 231 11.56 -4.25 -7.01
CA VAL A 231 10.38 -3.46 -6.64
C VAL A 231 9.10 -4.09 -7.20
N TYR A 232 9.11 -4.55 -8.45
CA TYR A 232 7.93 -5.14 -9.07
C TYR A 232 7.51 -6.45 -8.42
N GLU A 233 8.48 -7.31 -8.07
CA GLU A 233 8.21 -8.52 -7.30
C GLU A 233 7.56 -8.18 -5.95
N ILE A 234 8.07 -7.17 -5.24
CA ILE A 234 7.51 -6.72 -3.96
C ILE A 234 6.08 -6.18 -4.13
N VAL A 235 5.85 -5.29 -5.09
CA VAL A 235 4.53 -4.67 -5.27
C VAL A 235 3.49 -5.66 -5.78
N ASN A 236 3.90 -6.65 -6.59
CA ASN A 236 3.01 -7.75 -6.99
C ASN A 236 2.49 -8.50 -5.76
N ILE A 237 3.38 -8.77 -4.78
CA ILE A 237 2.99 -9.40 -3.51
C ILE A 237 2.10 -8.47 -2.67
N LEU A 238 2.40 -7.16 -2.60
CA LEU A 238 1.56 -6.18 -1.90
C LEU A 238 0.13 -6.16 -2.44
N ASN A 239 -0.03 -6.20 -3.77
CA ASN A 239 -1.35 -6.23 -4.40
C ASN A 239 -2.15 -7.46 -3.94
N LEU A 240 -1.53 -8.64 -3.83
CA LEU A 240 -2.20 -9.83 -3.28
C LEU A 240 -2.62 -9.63 -1.83
N ILE A 241 -1.75 -9.08 -0.97
CA ILE A 241 -2.02 -8.88 0.47
C ILE A 241 -3.25 -8.00 0.67
N TYR A 242 -3.36 -6.91 -0.07
CA TYR A 242 -4.41 -5.90 0.15
C TYR A 242 -5.77 -6.22 -0.45
N ARG A 243 -5.85 -7.20 -1.36
CA ARG A 243 -7.14 -7.71 -1.88
C ARG A 243 -8.08 -8.18 -0.78
N VAL A 244 -7.56 -8.73 0.32
CA VAL A 244 -8.40 -9.21 1.45
C VAL A 244 -9.09 -8.07 2.21
N LEU A 245 -8.57 -6.84 2.10
CA LEU A 245 -9.17 -5.62 2.64
C LEU A 245 -10.00 -4.87 1.59
N ASN A 246 -10.25 -5.47 0.42
CA ASN A 246 -10.89 -4.83 -0.73
C ASN A 246 -10.17 -3.56 -1.21
N ILE A 247 -8.84 -3.58 -1.11
CA ILE A 247 -7.95 -2.49 -1.55
C ILE A 247 -7.11 -2.99 -2.73
N HIS A 248 -7.07 -2.19 -3.78
CA HIS A 248 -6.21 -2.39 -4.92
C HIS A 248 -5.01 -1.44 -4.85
N VAL A 249 -3.79 -1.98 -4.82
CA VAL A 249 -2.55 -1.18 -4.80
C VAL A 249 -1.98 -1.15 -6.21
N ALA A 250 -1.93 0.04 -6.81
CA ALA A 250 -1.40 0.27 -8.15
C ALA A 250 -0.06 1.02 -8.05
N LEU A 251 0.98 0.52 -8.73
CA LEU A 251 2.25 1.21 -8.81
C LEU A 251 2.17 2.32 -9.88
N ILE A 252 2.23 3.58 -9.44
CA ILE A 252 2.16 4.74 -10.34
C ILE A 252 3.54 5.37 -10.62
N GLY A 253 4.55 5.02 -9.83
CA GLY A 253 5.90 5.48 -10.11
C GLY A 253 6.98 4.82 -9.28
N LEU A 254 8.20 4.83 -9.84
CA LEU A 254 9.42 4.38 -9.19
C LEU A 254 10.51 5.43 -9.37
N GLU A 255 11.05 5.93 -8.26
CA GLU A 255 12.19 6.83 -8.28
C GLU A 255 13.42 6.21 -7.63
N ILE A 256 14.50 6.11 -8.39
CA ILE A 256 15.78 5.56 -7.92
C ILE A 256 16.75 6.72 -7.79
N TRP A 257 17.20 7.00 -6.57
CA TRP A 257 18.20 8.02 -6.26
C TRP A 257 19.61 7.57 -6.68
N SER A 258 19.83 7.36 -7.98
CA SER A 258 21.04 6.73 -8.54
C SER A 258 22.31 7.58 -8.42
N ASN A 259 22.19 8.91 -8.37
CA ASN A 259 23.36 9.78 -8.21
C ASN A 259 23.69 10.06 -6.73
N LYS A 260 22.71 10.49 -5.94
CA LYS A 260 22.77 10.74 -4.50
C LYS A 260 21.36 10.75 -3.91
N ASP A 261 21.26 10.52 -2.61
CA ASP A 261 20.00 10.63 -1.87
C ASP A 261 19.46 12.07 -1.91
N LYS A 262 18.13 12.20 -1.94
CA LYS A 262 17.44 13.51 -1.91
C LYS A 262 17.14 13.98 -0.48
N ILE A 263 17.29 13.06 0.48
CA ILE A 263 17.24 13.33 1.92
C ILE A 263 18.50 12.75 2.58
N ASN A 264 18.77 13.13 3.83
CA ASN A 264 19.83 12.52 4.61
C ASN A 264 19.34 11.21 5.27
N VAL A 265 19.44 10.09 4.56
CA VAL A 265 19.04 8.76 5.04
C VAL A 265 19.97 8.31 6.17
N GLN A 266 19.40 8.00 7.33
CA GLN A 266 20.13 7.67 8.57
C GLN A 266 19.57 6.39 9.23
N SER A 267 20.38 5.75 10.07
CA SER A 267 19.97 4.56 10.86
C SER A 267 18.88 4.87 11.89
N ALA A 268 18.77 6.13 12.32
CA ALA A 268 17.67 6.61 13.15
C ALA A 268 16.38 6.68 12.33
N VAL A 269 15.59 5.60 12.41
CA VAL A 269 14.41 5.35 11.57
C VAL A 269 13.36 6.48 11.62
N ASN A 270 13.15 7.08 12.79
CA ASN A 270 12.22 8.18 12.99
C ASN A 270 12.65 9.46 12.26
N VAL A 271 13.97 9.74 12.22
CA VAL A 271 14.53 10.90 11.52
C VAL A 271 14.40 10.72 10.01
N THR A 272 14.73 9.52 9.52
CA THR A 272 14.60 9.21 8.08
C THR A 272 13.15 9.28 7.60
N LEU A 273 12.18 8.78 8.39
CA LEU A 273 10.76 8.85 8.03
C LEU A 273 10.28 10.30 7.95
N ASP A 274 10.65 11.14 8.92
CA ASP A 274 10.23 12.55 8.94
C ASP A 274 10.79 13.33 7.74
N LEU A 275 12.07 13.13 7.43
CA LEU A 275 12.72 13.72 6.24
C LEU A 275 12.10 13.22 4.94
N PHE A 276 11.77 11.92 4.86
CA PHE A 276 11.14 11.34 3.68
C PHE A 276 9.72 11.88 3.47
N GLY A 277 8.93 11.99 4.54
CA GLY A 277 7.62 12.60 4.50
C GLY A 277 7.67 14.07 4.08
N GLU A 278 8.62 14.84 4.60
CA GLU A 278 8.82 16.24 4.20
C GLU A 278 9.15 16.34 2.71
N TRP A 279 10.12 15.56 2.22
CA TRP A 279 10.43 15.48 0.79
C TRP A 279 9.24 15.05 -0.06
N ARG A 280 8.40 14.12 0.43
CA ARG A 280 7.18 13.72 -0.28
C ARG A 280 6.26 14.92 -0.49
N GLU A 281 6.04 15.71 0.56
CA GLU A 281 5.16 16.88 0.53
C GLU A 281 5.73 18.00 -0.34
N THR A 282 7.01 18.32 -0.21
CA THR A 282 7.61 19.51 -0.81
C THR A 282 8.15 19.29 -2.22
N ASP A 283 8.52 18.05 -2.58
CA ASP A 283 9.22 17.74 -3.83
C ASP A 283 8.50 16.72 -4.70
N LEU A 284 7.94 15.63 -4.12
CA LEU A 284 7.28 14.59 -4.91
C LEU A 284 5.86 14.97 -5.32
N LEU A 285 4.99 15.32 -4.37
CA LEU A 285 3.58 15.62 -4.65
C LEU A 285 3.35 16.77 -5.63
N PRO A 286 4.18 17.84 -5.68
CA PRO A 286 4.01 18.91 -6.66
C PRO A 286 4.23 18.47 -8.12
N ARG A 287 4.95 17.37 -8.36
CA ARG A 287 5.27 16.87 -9.72
C ARG A 287 4.61 15.54 -10.06
N GLN A 288 4.28 14.71 -9.07
CA GLN A 288 3.55 13.47 -9.24
C GLN A 288 2.58 13.24 -8.08
N ARG A 289 1.28 13.35 -8.38
CA ARG A 289 0.22 13.00 -7.43
C ARG A 289 0.32 11.52 -7.08
N ASN A 290 0.17 11.20 -5.80
CA ASN A 290 0.12 9.83 -5.29
C ASN A 290 -0.63 9.80 -3.96
N ASP A 291 -1.20 8.65 -3.61
CA ASP A 291 -1.94 8.46 -2.37
C ASP A 291 -1.01 8.14 -1.21
N ASN A 292 0.03 7.35 -1.49
CA ASN A 292 1.04 6.89 -0.53
C ASN A 292 2.41 6.78 -1.21
N ALA A 293 3.49 7.07 -0.47
CA ALA A 293 4.85 6.78 -0.93
C ALA A 293 5.62 5.91 0.07
N GLN A 294 6.42 4.96 -0.43
CA GLN A 294 7.30 4.16 0.43
C GLN A 294 8.75 4.23 -0.01
N LEU A 295 9.65 4.47 0.96
CA LEU A 295 11.09 4.42 0.76
C LEU A 295 11.62 3.03 1.07
N LEU A 296 12.19 2.36 0.07
CA LEU A 296 12.97 1.14 0.23
C LEU A 296 14.45 1.48 0.33
N THR A 297 15.05 1.21 1.50
CA THR A 297 16.44 1.58 1.81
C THR A 297 17.33 0.36 2.06
N GLY A 298 18.61 0.51 1.71
CA GLY A 298 19.65 -0.49 1.91
C GLY A 298 20.43 -0.26 3.21
N ILE A 299 20.10 0.79 3.96
CA ILE A 299 20.71 1.06 5.26
C ILE A 299 20.21 0.05 6.30
N ASN A 300 21.03 -0.22 7.31
CA ASN A 300 20.57 -0.90 8.52
C ASN A 300 20.09 0.15 9.52
N PHE A 301 18.84 0.05 9.95
CA PHE A 301 18.34 0.89 11.04
C PHE A 301 18.89 0.45 12.39
N ASP A 302 18.80 1.34 13.38
CA ASP A 302 19.24 1.06 14.73
C ASP A 302 18.37 -0.02 15.40
N GLY A 303 19.02 -0.99 16.04
CA GLY A 303 18.36 -2.08 16.74
C GLY A 303 17.77 -3.13 15.80
N ASN A 304 16.53 -3.54 16.08
CA ASN A 304 15.85 -4.62 15.35
C ASN A 304 14.79 -4.09 14.37
N THR A 305 14.63 -2.77 14.26
CA THR A 305 13.60 -2.15 13.43
C THR A 305 13.94 -2.32 11.95
N VAL A 306 13.00 -2.77 11.14
CA VAL A 306 13.19 -2.87 9.67
C VAL A 306 12.14 -2.10 8.88
N GLY A 307 11.15 -1.52 9.54
CA GLY A 307 10.13 -0.69 8.92
C GLY A 307 9.61 0.35 9.91
N PHE A 308 9.13 1.47 9.38
CA PHE A 308 8.52 2.53 10.18
C PHE A 308 7.52 3.36 9.36
N GLY A 309 6.34 3.54 9.92
CA GLY A 309 5.24 4.26 9.28
C GLY A 309 4.43 5.09 10.28
N TYR A 310 3.72 6.07 9.75
CA TYR A 310 2.74 6.83 10.51
C TYR A 310 1.41 6.09 10.57
N VAL A 311 0.74 6.11 11.72
CA VAL A 311 -0.55 5.44 11.89
C VAL A 311 -1.71 6.35 11.46
N GLY A 312 -2.65 5.82 10.68
CA GLY A 312 -3.90 6.50 10.30
C GLY A 312 -3.68 7.76 9.44
N SER A 313 -2.65 7.75 8.61
CA SER A 313 -2.14 8.92 7.90
C SER A 313 -2.35 8.89 6.39
N LEU A 314 -3.06 7.91 5.86
CA LEU A 314 -3.31 7.79 4.42
C LEU A 314 -3.90 9.08 3.82
N CYS A 315 -3.47 9.45 2.60
CA CYS A 315 -3.78 10.69 1.91
C CYS A 315 -3.20 11.98 2.52
N MET A 316 -2.56 11.96 3.68
CA MET A 316 -1.93 13.16 4.24
C MET A 316 -0.65 13.50 3.45
N PRO A 317 -0.42 14.77 3.05
CA PRO A 317 0.72 15.13 2.18
C PRO A 317 2.10 14.73 2.72
N LYS A 318 2.39 15.02 3.99
CA LYS A 318 3.64 14.58 4.65
C LYS A 318 3.57 13.14 5.16
N TYR A 319 2.46 12.78 5.79
CA TYR A 319 2.38 11.59 6.64
C TYR A 319 1.90 10.32 5.94
N SER A 320 1.39 10.40 4.71
CA SER A 320 1.12 9.19 3.92
C SER A 320 2.41 8.63 3.32
N ALA A 321 3.30 8.23 4.22
CA ALA A 321 4.61 7.73 3.92
C ALA A 321 5.01 6.64 4.90
N ALA A 322 5.87 5.74 4.43
CA ALA A 322 6.56 4.74 5.23
C ALA A 322 7.97 4.51 4.70
N ILE A 323 8.85 3.97 5.55
CA ILE A 323 10.19 3.55 5.16
C ILE A 323 10.42 2.10 5.56
N VAL A 324 11.06 1.32 4.68
CA VAL A 324 11.33 -0.10 4.88
C VAL A 324 12.76 -0.42 4.46
N GLN A 325 13.45 -1.17 5.30
CA GLN A 325 14.76 -1.73 5.01
C GLN A 325 14.61 -2.96 4.10
N ASP A 326 15.44 -3.08 3.06
CA ASP A 326 15.54 -4.28 2.23
C ASP A 326 16.28 -5.40 3.00
N HIS A 327 15.64 -5.90 4.06
CA HIS A 327 16.23 -6.68 5.15
C HIS A 327 16.38 -8.18 4.83
N SER A 328 15.93 -8.64 3.67
CA SER A 328 16.01 -10.05 3.25
C SER A 328 16.16 -10.15 1.73
N LYS A 329 16.80 -11.21 1.24
CA LYS A 329 16.81 -11.53 -0.20
C LYS A 329 15.44 -12.00 -0.70
N ALA A 330 14.62 -12.59 0.16
CA ALA A 330 13.26 -12.98 -0.19
C ALA A 330 12.36 -11.75 -0.35
N ALA A 331 11.83 -11.52 -1.56
CA ALA A 331 10.93 -10.39 -1.83
C ALA A 331 9.66 -10.45 -0.99
N SER A 332 9.19 -11.65 -0.66
CA SER A 332 8.02 -11.92 0.19
C SER A 332 8.16 -11.35 1.60
N LEU A 333 9.34 -11.44 2.22
CA LEU A 333 9.56 -10.91 3.57
C LEU A 333 9.58 -9.38 3.56
N VAL A 334 10.23 -8.77 2.57
CA VAL A 334 10.24 -7.31 2.43
C VAL A 334 8.85 -6.78 2.07
N ALA A 335 8.10 -7.49 1.21
CA ALA A 335 6.71 -7.16 0.92
C ALA A 335 5.81 -7.28 2.15
N SER A 336 6.02 -8.26 3.03
CA SER A 336 5.30 -8.35 4.31
C SER A 336 5.59 -7.15 5.21
N ALA A 337 6.84 -6.69 5.28
CA ALA A 337 7.20 -5.48 6.04
C ALA A 337 6.58 -4.21 5.42
N MET A 338 6.62 -4.07 4.10
CA MET A 338 5.96 -2.95 3.41
C MET A 338 4.44 -2.96 3.56
N ALA A 339 3.82 -4.15 3.56
CA ALA A 339 2.40 -4.29 3.84
C ALA A 339 2.08 -3.91 5.29
N HIS A 340 2.94 -4.28 6.24
CA HIS A 340 2.81 -3.86 7.64
C HIS A 340 2.78 -2.33 7.77
N GLU A 341 3.75 -1.64 7.15
CA GLU A 341 3.81 -0.17 7.23
C GLU A 341 2.65 0.53 6.51
N LEU A 342 2.22 0.01 5.35
CA LEU A 342 1.01 0.51 4.69
C LEU A 342 -0.24 0.27 5.56
N GLY A 343 -0.25 -0.82 6.34
CA GLY A 343 -1.30 -1.15 7.29
C GLY A 343 -1.40 -0.10 8.40
N HIS A 344 -0.27 0.37 8.91
CA HIS A 344 -0.22 1.52 9.80
C HIS A 344 -0.82 2.76 9.14
N ASN A 345 -0.41 3.13 7.92
CA ASN A 345 -1.00 4.28 7.23
C ASN A 345 -2.54 4.14 7.09
N LEU A 346 -3.04 2.91 6.94
CA LEU A 346 -4.47 2.53 6.89
C LEU A 346 -5.17 2.44 8.26
N GLY A 347 -4.52 2.94 9.33
CA GLY A 347 -5.09 3.05 10.67
C GLY A 347 -5.03 1.78 11.51
N ILE A 348 -4.26 0.78 11.06
CA ILE A 348 -4.16 -0.51 11.75
C ILE A 348 -2.98 -0.48 12.73
N HIS A 349 -3.18 -0.98 13.94
CA HIS A 349 -2.17 -1.09 14.99
C HIS A 349 -1.60 -2.51 15.04
N HIS A 350 -0.56 -2.70 15.86
CA HIS A 350 -0.03 -4.03 16.09
C HIS A 350 -1.07 -4.95 16.73
N ASP A 351 -1.09 -6.21 16.30
CA ASP A 351 -1.89 -7.27 16.90
C ASP A 351 -1.48 -7.45 18.38
N THR A 352 -2.49 -7.58 19.25
CA THR A 352 -2.30 -7.90 20.67
C THR A 352 -2.59 -9.37 20.93
N ASP A 353 -2.29 -9.87 22.13
CA ASP A 353 -2.57 -11.28 22.52
C ASP A 353 -4.06 -11.67 22.41
N SER A 354 -4.97 -10.68 22.33
CA SER A 354 -6.40 -10.94 22.16
C SER A 354 -6.82 -11.13 20.68
N CYS A 355 -5.93 -10.81 19.74
CA CYS A 355 -6.17 -10.92 18.31
C CYS A 355 -5.85 -12.33 17.81
N ASN A 356 -6.84 -12.99 17.21
CA ASN A 356 -6.65 -14.33 16.67
C ASN A 356 -6.04 -14.27 15.28
N CYS A 357 -4.83 -14.85 15.12
CA CYS A 357 -4.19 -15.01 13.82
C CYS A 357 -4.51 -16.39 13.23
N PRO A 358 -5.14 -16.47 12.05
CA PRO A 358 -5.45 -17.74 11.39
C PRO A 358 -4.22 -18.49 10.83
N ALA A 359 -3.05 -17.85 10.81
CA ALA A 359 -1.78 -18.40 10.37
C ALA A 359 -0.74 -18.39 11.51
N LYS A 360 0.48 -18.90 11.24
CA LYS A 360 1.59 -18.85 12.20
C LYS A 360 1.97 -17.41 12.57
N ALA A 361 1.81 -16.48 11.64
CA ALA A 361 2.03 -15.04 11.84
C ALA A 361 1.08 -14.24 10.95
N CYS A 362 0.74 -13.02 11.37
CA CYS A 362 -0.14 -12.09 10.66
C CYS A 362 0.62 -10.81 10.32
N ILE A 363 0.17 -10.08 9.27
CA ILE A 363 0.86 -8.89 8.75
C ILE A 363 1.15 -7.89 9.88
N MET A 364 0.20 -7.65 10.78
CA MET A 364 0.32 -6.64 11.84
C MET A 364 0.90 -7.17 13.16
N SER A 365 1.54 -8.34 13.14
CA SER A 365 2.31 -8.79 14.31
C SER A 365 3.45 -7.82 14.61
N ALA A 366 3.64 -7.44 15.88
CA ALA A 366 4.67 -6.49 16.30
C ALA A 366 6.13 -6.95 16.00
N THR A 367 6.30 -8.24 15.76
CA THR A 367 7.55 -8.87 15.38
C THR A 367 7.34 -9.56 14.04
N LEU A 368 8.25 -9.32 13.10
CA LEU A 368 8.23 -10.00 11.81
C LEU A 368 8.56 -11.48 11.98
N SER A 369 7.76 -12.28 11.29
CA SER A 369 8.00 -13.71 11.14
C SER A 369 9.08 -13.98 10.10
N PHE A 370 9.85 -15.04 10.31
CA PHE A 370 10.79 -15.57 9.30
C PHE A 370 10.08 -16.25 8.14
N GLU A 371 8.82 -16.65 8.33
CA GLU A 371 7.93 -17.09 7.26
C GLU A 371 7.05 -15.90 6.82
N PRO A 372 6.88 -15.67 5.51
CA PRO A 372 6.07 -14.56 5.03
C PRO A 372 4.60 -14.75 5.40
N SER A 373 3.98 -13.67 5.88
CA SER A 373 2.55 -13.62 6.16
C SER A 373 1.80 -12.86 5.07
N TYR A 374 0.56 -13.27 4.84
CA TYR A 374 -0.37 -12.65 3.88
C TYR A 374 -1.73 -12.35 4.51
N GLN A 375 -1.86 -12.57 5.82
CA GLN A 375 -3.14 -12.54 6.51
C GLN A 375 -3.18 -11.43 7.55
N PHE A 376 -4.27 -10.67 7.50
CA PHE A 376 -4.66 -9.74 8.55
C PHE A 376 -5.51 -10.46 9.59
N THR A 377 -5.44 -10.04 10.85
CA THR A 377 -6.34 -10.56 11.89
C THR A 377 -7.71 -9.90 11.79
N THR A 378 -8.69 -10.46 12.50
CA THR A 378 -9.99 -9.80 12.67
C THR A 378 -9.86 -8.45 13.40
N CYS A 379 -8.84 -8.26 14.26
CA CYS A 379 -8.56 -6.97 14.86
C CYS A 379 -8.16 -5.95 13.80
N SER A 380 -7.21 -6.32 12.95
CA SER A 380 -6.75 -5.47 11.85
C SER A 380 -7.91 -5.02 10.95
N TYR A 381 -8.82 -5.94 10.61
CA TYR A 381 -10.01 -5.61 9.82
C TYR A 381 -10.92 -4.60 10.53
N ASN A 382 -11.20 -4.81 11.83
CA ASN A 382 -12.07 -3.92 12.59
C ASN A 382 -11.46 -2.51 12.75
N GLU A 383 -10.16 -2.43 13.03
CA GLU A 383 -9.45 -1.15 13.15
C GLU A 383 -9.42 -0.39 11.82
N HIS A 384 -9.13 -1.10 10.73
CA HIS A 384 -9.18 -0.51 9.40
C HIS A 384 -10.57 0.04 9.07
N GLN A 385 -11.63 -0.73 9.32
CA GLN A 385 -13.00 -0.24 9.10
C GLN A 385 -13.34 0.96 9.97
N GLN A 386 -12.94 0.95 11.24
CA GLN A 386 -13.12 2.10 12.13
C GLN A 386 -12.39 3.33 11.59
N TYR A 387 -11.14 3.17 11.14
CA TYR A 387 -10.35 4.23 10.50
C TYR A 387 -11.08 4.82 9.27
N LEU A 388 -11.60 3.97 8.39
CA LEU A 388 -12.36 4.40 7.21
C LEU A 388 -13.63 5.18 7.58
N ILE A 389 -14.33 4.77 8.64
CA ILE A 389 -15.54 5.43 9.14
C ILE A 389 -15.23 6.80 9.75
N ASP A 390 -14.15 6.88 10.53
CA ASP A 390 -13.80 8.08 11.27
C ASP A 390 -13.11 9.14 10.40
N ASN A 391 -12.33 8.71 9.41
CA ASN A 391 -11.45 9.60 8.64
C ASN A 391 -11.88 9.74 7.17
N SER A 392 -12.56 8.73 6.61
CA SER A 392 -13.02 8.67 5.22
C SER A 392 -12.01 9.29 4.22
N PRO A 393 -10.78 8.74 4.11
CA PRO A 393 -9.76 9.25 3.20
C PRO A 393 -10.25 9.26 1.75
N GLN A 394 -10.33 10.42 1.11
CA GLN A 394 -10.95 10.55 -0.22
C GLN A 394 -10.02 10.15 -1.36
N CYS A 395 -8.69 10.27 -1.20
CA CYS A 395 -7.73 9.99 -2.28
C CYS A 395 -7.78 8.53 -2.76
N ILE A 396 -8.27 7.61 -1.93
CA ILE A 396 -8.38 6.19 -2.26
C ILE A 396 -9.69 5.80 -2.94
N LEU A 397 -10.53 6.77 -3.29
CA LEU A 397 -11.78 6.53 -4.02
C LEU A 397 -11.62 6.72 -5.53
N ASN A 398 -10.66 7.55 -5.96
CA ASN A 398 -10.40 7.66 -7.39
C ASN A 398 -9.78 6.36 -7.87
N LYS A 399 -10.56 5.65 -8.69
CA LYS A 399 -10.05 4.62 -9.57
C LYS A 399 -8.99 5.28 -10.46
N PRO A 400 -7.76 4.74 -10.55
CA PRO A 400 -6.88 5.05 -11.68
C PRO A 400 -7.75 4.89 -12.94
N LEU A 401 -7.78 5.88 -13.85
CA LEU A 401 -8.78 5.96 -14.92
C LEU A 401 -8.86 4.62 -15.68
N SER A 402 -9.98 4.30 -16.33
CA SER A 402 -10.07 3.06 -17.16
C SER A 402 -9.16 3.11 -18.39
N THR A 403 -8.85 4.33 -18.84
CA THR A 403 -7.51 4.80 -19.23
C THR A 403 -6.33 3.89 -18.90
N ASP A 404 -6.13 3.85 -17.59
CA ASP A 404 -4.89 3.67 -16.88
C ASP A 404 -4.61 2.20 -16.54
N ILE A 405 -5.46 1.27 -16.97
CA ILE A 405 -5.24 -0.17 -16.83
C ILE A 405 -5.23 -0.78 -18.22
N VAL A 406 -4.03 -0.97 -18.76
CA VAL A 406 -3.87 -1.56 -20.08
C VAL A 406 -3.64 -3.05 -19.95
N ALA A 407 -4.76 -3.75 -19.92
CA ALA A 407 -4.80 -5.17 -20.19
C ALA A 407 -6.03 -5.54 -21.02
N PRO A 408 -6.04 -6.72 -21.67
CA PRO A 408 -7.27 -7.21 -22.28
C PRO A 408 -8.34 -7.33 -21.21
N ALA A 409 -9.48 -6.70 -21.41
CA ALA A 409 -10.62 -6.79 -20.51
C ALA A 409 -10.86 -8.22 -20.00
N VAL A 410 -10.78 -8.43 -18.68
CA VAL A 410 -11.12 -9.69 -18.02
C VAL A 410 -12.48 -9.55 -17.38
N CYS A 411 -13.47 -9.94 -18.17
CA CYS A 411 -14.83 -9.89 -17.72
C CYS A 411 -15.08 -10.75 -16.48
N GLY A 412 -15.46 -10.09 -15.39
CA GLY A 412 -15.84 -10.70 -14.12
C GLY A 412 -14.82 -10.51 -13.00
N ASN A 413 -13.87 -9.58 -13.15
CA ASN A 413 -12.88 -9.21 -12.13
C ASN A 413 -13.31 -8.00 -11.28
N TYR A 414 -14.56 -7.53 -11.46
CA TYR A 414 -15.16 -6.35 -10.81
C TYR A 414 -14.55 -5.01 -11.22
N PHE A 415 -13.80 -4.96 -12.32
CA PHE A 415 -13.12 -3.78 -12.79
C PHE A 415 -13.45 -3.52 -14.25
N VAL A 416 -14.18 -2.43 -14.56
CA VAL A 416 -14.46 -2.06 -15.95
C VAL A 416 -13.18 -1.64 -16.67
N GLU A 417 -12.73 -2.45 -17.62
CA GLU A 417 -11.53 -2.26 -18.44
C GLU A 417 -11.86 -1.72 -19.86
N VAL A 418 -10.83 -1.36 -20.63
CA VAL A 418 -11.00 -0.93 -22.02
C VAL A 418 -11.63 -2.07 -22.85
N GLY A 419 -12.80 -1.80 -23.42
CA GLY A 419 -13.58 -2.78 -24.19
C GLY A 419 -14.82 -3.29 -23.46
N GLU A 420 -14.90 -3.10 -22.15
CA GLU A 420 -16.08 -3.39 -21.33
C GLU A 420 -16.96 -2.15 -21.19
N GLU A 421 -18.22 -2.38 -20.87
CA GLU A 421 -19.17 -1.32 -20.52
C GLU A 421 -19.63 -1.42 -19.06
N CYS A 422 -19.37 -2.58 -18.42
CA CYS A 422 -19.63 -2.86 -17.01
C CYS A 422 -18.92 -4.15 -16.58
N ASP A 423 -18.61 -4.31 -15.31
CA ASP A 423 -18.09 -5.56 -14.72
C ASP A 423 -18.60 -5.69 -13.29
N CYS A 424 -19.48 -6.67 -13.08
CA CYS A 424 -20.12 -6.97 -11.79
C CYS A 424 -19.64 -8.31 -11.19
N GLY A 425 -18.51 -8.83 -11.65
CA GLY A 425 -17.99 -10.13 -11.27
C GLY A 425 -18.54 -11.27 -12.13
N SER A 426 -18.15 -12.50 -11.78
CA SER A 426 -18.62 -13.70 -12.50
C SER A 426 -20.15 -13.83 -12.58
N PRO A 427 -20.72 -14.53 -13.57
CA PRO A 427 -22.16 -14.74 -13.70
C PRO A 427 -22.87 -15.33 -12.47
N ARG A 428 -22.13 -16.02 -11.59
CA ARG A 428 -22.66 -16.58 -10.34
C ARG A 428 -22.83 -15.54 -9.24
N ASN A 429 -22.00 -14.51 -9.24
CA ASN A 429 -21.89 -13.52 -8.16
C ASN A 429 -22.47 -12.16 -8.54
N CYS A 430 -22.61 -11.86 -9.83
CA CYS A 430 -23.15 -10.60 -10.30
C CYS A 430 -24.61 -10.39 -9.87
N GLN A 431 -24.87 -9.28 -9.18
CA GLN A 431 -26.21 -8.85 -8.76
C GLN A 431 -26.78 -7.72 -9.62
N SER A 432 -26.00 -7.21 -10.58
CA SER A 432 -26.37 -6.07 -11.40
C SER A 432 -27.42 -6.43 -12.44
N ALA A 433 -28.56 -5.71 -12.42
CA ALA A 433 -29.58 -5.84 -13.46
C ALA A 433 -29.19 -5.11 -14.76
N CYS A 434 -28.15 -4.27 -14.72
CA CYS A 434 -27.72 -3.45 -15.85
C CYS A 434 -26.61 -4.13 -16.66
N CYS A 435 -25.86 -5.07 -16.06
CA CYS A 435 -24.73 -5.75 -16.69
C CYS A 435 -25.05 -7.16 -17.15
N ASP A 436 -24.46 -7.56 -18.27
CA ASP A 436 -24.29 -8.96 -18.63
C ASP A 436 -22.91 -9.47 -18.19
N ALA A 437 -22.86 -10.10 -17.02
CA ALA A 437 -21.67 -10.64 -16.38
C ALA A 437 -20.87 -11.67 -17.20
N ALA A 438 -21.45 -12.24 -18.27
CA ALA A 438 -20.72 -13.17 -19.14
C ALA A 438 -19.95 -12.46 -20.25
N THR A 439 -20.29 -11.19 -20.53
CA THR A 439 -19.77 -10.43 -21.67
C THR A 439 -19.23 -9.05 -21.30
N CYS A 440 -19.51 -8.59 -20.08
CA CYS A 440 -19.13 -7.28 -19.55
C CYS A 440 -19.62 -6.13 -20.43
N LYS A 441 -20.83 -6.34 -20.96
CA LYS A 441 -21.59 -5.40 -21.76
C LYS A 441 -22.85 -4.99 -21.03
N LEU A 442 -23.27 -3.75 -21.26
CA LEU A 442 -24.54 -3.27 -20.74
C LEU A 442 -25.68 -4.04 -21.40
N ARG A 443 -26.67 -4.42 -20.60
CA ARG A 443 -27.90 -5.00 -21.13
C ARG A 443 -28.63 -3.96 -21.98
N SER A 444 -29.35 -4.45 -23.00
CA SER A 444 -30.11 -3.60 -23.91
C SER A 444 -31.05 -2.65 -23.14
N GLY A 445 -30.92 -1.36 -23.39
CA GLY A 445 -31.69 -0.29 -22.72
C GLY A 445 -31.00 0.36 -21.53
N SER A 446 -29.86 -0.18 -21.08
CA SER A 446 -28.98 0.42 -20.06
C SER A 446 -28.00 1.41 -20.71
N GLN A 447 -27.71 2.49 -20.00
CA GLN A 447 -26.71 3.52 -20.35
C GLN A 447 -25.52 3.49 -19.40
N CYS A 448 -25.69 2.89 -18.22
CA CYS A 448 -24.67 2.77 -17.19
C CYS A 448 -24.99 1.57 -16.28
N GLU A 449 -24.04 1.21 -15.44
CA GLU A 449 -24.15 0.12 -14.48
C GLU A 449 -23.79 0.56 -13.07
N SER A 450 -22.63 1.20 -12.95
CA SER A 450 -22.05 1.73 -11.71
C SER A 450 -21.70 3.22 -11.91
N GLY A 451 -21.38 3.90 -10.80
CA GLY A 451 -21.08 5.33 -10.77
C GLY A 451 -22.17 6.16 -10.09
N GLU A 452 -21.77 7.25 -9.44
CA GLU A 452 -22.65 8.09 -8.61
C GLU A 452 -23.73 8.83 -9.43
N CYS A 453 -23.48 8.97 -10.74
CA CYS A 453 -24.42 9.48 -11.73
C CYS A 453 -25.20 8.40 -12.48
N CYS A 454 -25.17 7.15 -12.02
CA CYS A 454 -26.01 6.07 -12.54
C CYS A 454 -27.20 5.78 -11.61
N GLU A 455 -28.41 5.80 -12.16
CA GLU A 455 -29.63 5.42 -11.45
C GLU A 455 -30.51 4.54 -12.35
N GLN A 456 -30.89 3.36 -11.87
CA GLN A 456 -31.72 2.40 -12.60
C GLN A 456 -31.21 2.15 -14.03
N CYS A 457 -29.91 1.92 -14.16
CA CYS A 457 -29.21 1.71 -15.43
C CYS A 457 -29.24 2.90 -16.39
N ARG A 458 -29.56 4.12 -15.92
CA ARG A 458 -29.57 5.35 -16.73
C ARG A 458 -28.76 6.46 -16.10
N PHE A 459 -28.21 7.33 -16.94
CA PHE A 459 -27.56 8.53 -16.42
C PHE A 459 -28.59 9.40 -15.70
N LYS A 460 -28.23 9.86 -14.51
CA LYS A 460 -28.99 10.91 -13.82
C LYS A 460 -29.03 12.17 -14.69
N SER A 461 -30.08 12.97 -14.56
CA SER A 461 -30.23 14.20 -15.33
C SER A 461 -29.08 15.17 -15.08
N ALA A 462 -28.74 15.97 -16.10
CA ALA A 462 -27.76 17.04 -15.95
C ALA A 462 -28.14 17.97 -14.78
N GLY A 463 -27.19 18.26 -13.89
CA GLY A 463 -27.42 19.05 -12.69
C GLY A 463 -27.93 18.25 -11.48
N ALA A 464 -28.14 16.93 -11.60
CA ALA A 464 -28.38 16.08 -10.44
C ALA A 464 -27.12 15.99 -9.58
N GLU A 465 -27.23 16.25 -8.29
CA GLU A 465 -26.11 16.13 -7.36
C GLU A 465 -25.65 14.66 -7.27
N CYS A 466 -24.37 14.41 -7.54
CA CYS A 466 -23.75 13.10 -7.35
C CYS A 466 -22.93 13.07 -6.07
N ARG A 467 -22.23 14.15 -5.78
CA ARG A 467 -21.50 14.35 -4.54
C ARG A 467 -21.89 15.69 -3.94
N GLY A 468 -22.43 15.65 -2.73
CA GLY A 468 -22.73 16.86 -1.98
C GLY A 468 -21.44 17.47 -1.41
N ALA A 469 -21.43 18.79 -1.24
CA ALA A 469 -20.34 19.47 -0.55
C ALA A 469 -20.22 18.96 0.90
N ARG A 470 -19.04 18.44 1.28
CA ARG A 470 -18.80 17.92 2.63
C ARG A 470 -18.78 19.01 3.69
N ASP A 471 -18.18 20.14 3.35
CA ASP A 471 -18.04 21.29 4.25
C ASP A 471 -17.94 22.60 3.46
N ASP A 472 -17.83 23.72 4.17
CA ASP A 472 -17.82 25.06 3.57
C ASP A 472 -16.62 25.33 2.62
N CYS A 473 -15.65 24.42 2.53
CA CYS A 473 -14.47 24.50 1.65
C CYS A 473 -14.55 23.57 0.44
N ASP A 474 -15.65 22.87 0.31
CA ASP A 474 -15.87 21.82 -0.68
C ASP A 474 -17.01 22.26 -1.61
N LEU A 475 -16.94 21.94 -2.89
CA LEU A 475 -18.04 22.21 -3.83
C LEU A 475 -18.91 20.96 -3.98
N ALA A 476 -20.15 21.12 -4.40
CA ALA A 476 -20.95 19.96 -4.78
C ALA A 476 -20.73 19.69 -6.28
N GLU A 477 -20.54 18.43 -6.65
CA GLU A 477 -20.44 18.02 -8.04
C GLU A 477 -21.77 17.47 -8.52
N HIS A 478 -22.09 17.87 -9.74
CA HIS A 478 -23.34 17.52 -10.37
C HIS A 478 -23.08 16.71 -11.64
N CYS A 479 -23.93 15.74 -11.86
CA CYS A 479 -23.94 14.92 -13.05
C CYS A 479 -24.05 15.78 -14.30
N THR A 480 -23.29 15.41 -15.33
CA THR A 480 -23.34 16.07 -16.64
C THR A 480 -24.57 15.68 -17.45
N GLY A 481 -25.28 14.62 -17.04
CA GLY A 481 -26.36 14.01 -17.82
C GLY A 481 -25.90 13.12 -18.97
N GLN A 482 -24.58 12.98 -19.15
CA GLN A 482 -23.97 12.25 -20.27
C GLN A 482 -22.95 11.21 -19.80
N SER A 483 -22.68 11.12 -18.50
CA SER A 483 -21.74 10.19 -17.88
C SER A 483 -22.34 9.59 -16.61
N ALA A 484 -21.90 8.37 -16.28
CA ALA A 484 -22.20 7.71 -15.01
C ALA A 484 -21.25 8.13 -13.88
N GLU A 485 -20.09 8.68 -14.24
CA GLU A 485 -19.10 9.20 -13.30
C GLU A 485 -19.51 10.58 -12.82
N CYS A 486 -19.32 10.83 -11.53
CA CYS A 486 -19.35 12.18 -11.00
C CYS A 486 -18.11 12.94 -11.48
N PRO A 487 -18.23 14.22 -11.84
CA PRO A 487 -17.06 15.03 -12.17
C PRO A 487 -15.99 15.01 -11.07
N THR A 488 -14.74 15.31 -11.45
CA THR A 488 -13.63 15.41 -10.52
C THR A 488 -13.95 16.36 -9.37
N ASP A 489 -13.54 15.96 -8.17
CA ASP A 489 -13.74 16.70 -6.93
C ASP A 489 -13.09 18.10 -7.03
N LEU A 490 -13.90 19.15 -6.90
CA LEU A 490 -13.47 20.53 -6.97
C LEU A 490 -13.61 21.21 -5.60
N PHE A 491 -12.53 21.88 -5.20
CA PHE A 491 -12.47 22.56 -3.92
C PHE A 491 -12.50 24.07 -4.09
N LEU A 492 -12.94 24.76 -3.04
CA LEU A 492 -12.74 26.20 -2.95
C LEU A 492 -11.25 26.53 -2.79
N THR A 493 -10.86 27.70 -3.30
CA THR A 493 -9.48 28.16 -3.26
C THR A 493 -8.96 28.27 -1.82
N ASN A 494 -7.70 27.90 -1.61
CA ASN A 494 -7.05 28.01 -0.31
C ASN A 494 -7.11 29.46 0.21
N GLY A 495 -7.34 29.62 1.52
CA GLY A 495 -7.51 30.92 2.18
C GLY A 495 -8.94 31.44 2.24
N GLN A 496 -9.91 30.79 1.58
CA GLN A 496 -11.32 31.19 1.68
C GLN A 496 -11.84 30.97 3.12
N PRO A 497 -12.51 31.95 3.76
CA PRO A 497 -12.97 31.75 5.13
C PRO A 497 -14.06 30.69 5.24
N CYS A 498 -13.98 29.84 6.27
CA CYS A 498 -14.89 28.72 6.49
C CYS A 498 -15.33 28.61 7.96
N GLN A 499 -16.42 27.87 8.21
CA GLN A 499 -17.01 27.66 9.54
C GLN A 499 -17.27 28.98 10.29
N ASN A 500 -17.92 29.94 9.63
CA ASN A 500 -18.17 31.29 10.17
C ASN A 500 -16.87 32.03 10.58
N ASN A 501 -15.86 32.05 9.70
CA ASN A 501 -14.54 32.67 9.93
C ASN A 501 -13.70 32.03 11.06
N GLN A 502 -14.04 30.80 11.48
CA GLN A 502 -13.25 30.05 12.46
C GLN A 502 -12.02 29.37 11.83
N GLY A 503 -12.01 29.19 10.52
CA GLY A 503 -10.89 28.64 9.77
C GLY A 503 -10.77 29.26 8.38
N TYR A 504 -9.78 28.77 7.63
CA TYR A 504 -9.59 29.06 6.22
C TYR A 504 -9.50 27.74 5.44
N CYS A 505 -9.97 27.74 4.20
CA CYS A 505 -9.92 26.58 3.35
C CYS A 505 -8.48 26.21 3.01
N TYR A 506 -8.20 24.91 3.09
CA TYR A 506 -6.92 24.33 2.73
C TYR A 506 -7.16 22.96 2.10
N ASN A 507 -6.87 22.85 0.80
CA ASN A 507 -7.02 21.64 -0.02
C ASN A 507 -8.36 20.93 0.21
N GLY A 508 -9.47 21.68 0.07
CA GLY A 508 -10.83 21.14 0.22
C GLY A 508 -11.27 20.83 1.64
N ARG A 509 -10.52 21.26 2.64
CA ARG A 509 -10.89 21.11 4.06
C ARG A 509 -10.90 22.47 4.76
N CYS A 510 -11.67 22.55 5.84
CA CYS A 510 -11.61 23.65 6.79
C CYS A 510 -10.89 23.20 8.10
N PRO A 511 -9.54 23.17 8.13
CA PRO A 511 -8.81 22.79 9.34
C PRO A 511 -9.01 23.82 10.44
N THR A 512 -9.45 23.34 11.60
CA THR A 512 -9.61 24.17 12.81
C THR A 512 -9.08 23.42 14.02
N LEU A 513 -8.49 24.16 14.97
CA LEU A 513 -8.02 23.58 16.23
C LEU A 513 -9.13 22.79 16.96
N THR A 514 -10.39 23.25 16.87
CA THR A 514 -11.54 22.58 17.47
C THR A 514 -11.80 21.21 16.81
N LYS A 515 -11.84 21.16 15.47
CA LYS A 515 -12.03 19.89 14.74
C LYS A 515 -10.89 18.92 15.03
N GLN A 516 -9.64 19.40 15.05
CA GLN A 516 -8.48 18.57 15.40
C GLN A 516 -8.56 18.03 16.83
N CYS A 517 -8.97 18.84 17.81
CA CYS A 517 -9.17 18.35 19.18
C CYS A 517 -10.22 17.25 19.28
N VAL A 518 -11.29 17.34 18.50
CA VAL A 518 -12.33 16.31 18.42
C VAL A 518 -11.83 15.07 17.70
N ALA A 519 -11.05 15.22 16.63
CA ALA A 519 -10.46 14.12 15.89
C ALA A 519 -9.44 13.33 16.75
N VAL A 520 -8.55 14.03 17.45
CA VAL A 520 -7.49 13.40 18.25
C VAL A 520 -7.99 12.78 19.55
N PHE A 521 -8.95 13.43 20.23
CA PHE A 521 -9.36 13.03 21.59
C PHE A 521 -10.83 12.62 21.71
N GLY A 522 -11.56 12.55 20.60
CA GLY A 522 -12.96 12.16 20.55
C GLY A 522 -13.96 13.30 20.84
N LYS A 523 -15.25 12.93 20.78
CA LYS A 523 -16.37 13.87 20.97
C LYS A 523 -16.33 14.51 22.37
N ASN A 524 -16.66 15.81 22.45
CA ASN A 524 -16.65 16.70 23.66
C ASN A 524 -15.33 17.38 24.02
N LYS A 525 -14.33 17.35 23.15
CA LYS A 525 -13.02 18.00 23.40
C LYS A 525 -13.02 19.42 22.83
N LYS A 526 -12.32 20.32 23.51
CA LYS A 526 -12.19 21.73 23.14
C LYS A 526 -10.72 22.10 23.05
N VAL A 527 -10.43 23.17 22.32
CA VAL A 527 -9.12 23.81 22.31
C VAL A 527 -8.77 24.27 23.74
N ALA A 528 -7.57 23.96 24.19
CA ALA A 528 -7.08 24.40 25.49
C ALA A 528 -6.79 25.92 25.50
N PRO A 529 -6.73 26.57 26.68
CA PRO A 529 -6.38 27.98 26.76
C PRO A 529 -4.97 28.26 26.21
N ASP A 530 -4.73 29.49 25.74
CA ASP A 530 -3.47 29.90 25.09
C ASP A 530 -2.22 29.62 25.93
N ILE A 531 -2.35 29.65 27.26
CA ILE A 531 -1.24 29.30 28.17
C ILE A 531 -0.69 27.88 27.95
N CYS A 532 -1.51 26.95 27.47
CA CYS A 532 -1.06 25.60 27.12
C CYS A 532 -0.13 25.61 25.90
N PHE A 533 -0.38 26.50 24.92
CA PHE A 533 0.44 26.61 23.72
C PHE A 533 1.82 27.23 24.00
N ASN A 534 2.00 27.95 25.12
CA ASN A 534 3.32 28.42 25.55
C ASN A 534 4.31 27.28 25.85
N GLN A 535 3.82 26.05 26.03
CA GLN A 535 4.69 24.87 26.10
C GLN A 535 5.50 24.68 24.81
N ASN A 536 5.00 25.15 23.68
CA ASN A 536 5.68 25.07 22.39
C ASN A 536 6.93 25.97 22.27
N LEU A 537 7.09 26.93 23.18
CA LEU A 537 8.30 27.76 23.28
C LEU A 537 9.51 26.99 23.84
N ARG A 538 9.29 25.79 24.39
CA ARG A 538 10.34 25.03 25.11
C ARG A 538 11.29 24.28 24.18
N GLY A 539 10.83 23.87 23.00
CA GLY A 539 11.63 23.03 22.09
C GLY A 539 11.96 21.66 22.70
N ASN A 540 11.12 21.15 23.61
CA ASN A 540 11.34 19.87 24.27
C ASN A 540 10.67 18.72 23.48
N SER A 541 10.59 17.51 24.04
CA SER A 541 10.08 16.33 23.33
C SER A 541 8.62 16.42 22.88
N TYR A 542 7.81 17.32 23.43
CA TYR A 542 6.37 17.44 23.10
C TYR A 542 5.94 18.84 22.66
N GLY A 543 6.64 19.88 23.10
CA GLY A 543 6.32 21.27 22.80
C GLY A 543 7.39 21.90 21.92
N TYR A 544 7.11 21.95 20.62
CA TYR A 544 7.96 22.53 19.57
C TYR A 544 7.09 22.92 18.36
N CYS A 545 7.65 23.65 17.40
CA CYS A 545 6.94 24.08 16.18
C CYS A 545 7.21 23.17 14.99
N ARG A 546 8.46 22.77 14.81
CA ARG A 546 8.90 21.88 13.74
C ARG A 546 10.13 21.10 14.18
N GLN A 547 10.45 20.07 13.42
CA GLN A 547 11.66 19.28 13.63
C GLN A 547 12.56 19.47 12.42
N GLU A 548 13.82 19.80 12.66
CA GLU A 548 14.83 19.93 11.60
C GLU A 548 15.96 18.95 11.92
N ASN A 549 16.18 17.96 11.04
CA ASN A 549 17.22 16.93 11.23
C ASN A 549 17.16 16.22 12.59
N GLY A 550 15.95 15.90 13.06
CA GLY A 550 15.74 15.27 14.37
C GLY A 550 15.81 16.22 15.58
N VAL A 551 16.13 17.50 15.38
CA VAL A 551 16.17 18.51 16.45
C VAL A 551 14.83 19.26 16.53
N ASN A 552 14.25 19.30 17.72
CA ASN A 552 13.00 20.02 17.96
C ASN A 552 13.26 21.53 18.03
N ILE A 553 12.69 22.27 17.08
CA ILE A 553 12.83 23.72 17.01
C ILE A 553 11.72 24.37 17.85
N PRO A 554 12.06 25.15 18.90
CA PRO A 554 11.06 25.87 19.69
C PRO A 554 10.31 26.88 18.81
N CYS A 555 9.03 27.09 19.10
CA CYS A 555 8.26 28.14 18.45
C CYS A 555 8.77 29.53 18.80
N GLN A 556 8.62 30.48 17.89
CA GLN A 556 8.60 31.89 18.26
C GLN A 556 7.27 32.24 18.95
N PRO A 557 7.20 33.34 19.71
CA PRO A 557 5.97 33.75 20.41
C PRO A 557 4.73 33.84 19.51
N GLN A 558 4.87 34.28 18.26
CA GLN A 558 3.78 34.37 17.30
C GLN A 558 3.35 33.01 16.71
N ASP A 559 4.21 31.99 16.79
CA ASP A 559 4.03 30.69 16.13
C ASP A 559 3.52 29.62 17.09
N VAL A 560 3.33 29.95 18.37
CA VAL A 560 2.94 28.96 19.40
C VAL A 560 1.65 28.19 19.06
N LYS A 561 0.79 28.76 18.22
CA LYS A 561 -0.44 28.14 17.72
C LYS A 561 -0.24 27.20 16.52
N CYS A 562 0.96 27.05 16.01
CA CYS A 562 1.34 26.18 14.90
C CYS A 562 2.27 25.02 15.30
N GLY A 563 2.56 24.89 16.59
CA GLY A 563 3.28 23.74 17.14
C GLY A 563 2.35 22.60 17.59
N ARG A 564 2.59 22.04 18.77
CA ARG A 564 1.73 21.03 19.38
C ARG A 564 0.32 21.56 19.62
N LEU A 565 -0.69 20.77 19.27
CA LEU A 565 -2.08 21.01 19.59
C LEU A 565 -2.33 20.69 21.07
N TYR A 566 -3.01 21.61 21.76
CA TYR A 566 -3.47 21.41 23.13
C TYR A 566 -5.00 21.46 23.23
N CYS A 567 -5.57 20.45 23.89
CA CYS A 567 -7.00 20.25 24.05
C CYS A 567 -7.38 20.06 25.52
N THR A 568 -8.67 20.16 25.82
CA THR A 568 -9.24 19.98 27.16
C THR A 568 -10.63 19.34 27.09
N SER A 569 -11.06 18.65 28.15
CA SER A 569 -12.34 17.91 28.18
C SER A 569 -13.49 18.73 28.79
N ARG A 570 -13.18 19.51 29.84
CA ARG A 570 -13.98 20.53 30.55
C ARG A 570 -13.25 20.83 31.86
N SER A 571 -13.33 22.06 32.35
CA SER A 571 -12.74 22.50 33.62
C SER A 571 -13.35 21.75 34.81
N ALA A 572 -12.74 20.64 35.23
CA ALA A 572 -13.03 20.02 36.52
C ALA A 572 -12.31 20.84 37.61
N GLY A 573 -12.88 21.99 37.99
CA GLY A 573 -12.31 22.92 38.97
C GLY A 573 -11.23 23.85 38.41
N ASN A 574 -10.42 24.45 39.31
CA ASN A 574 -9.40 25.47 39.03
C ASN A 574 -8.12 24.96 38.32
N MET A 575 -8.05 23.70 37.89
CA MET A 575 -6.88 23.16 37.18
C MET A 575 -7.06 23.27 35.66
N ILE A 576 -6.13 23.96 34.99
CA ILE A 576 -6.04 24.00 33.54
C ILE A 576 -5.39 22.70 33.06
N GLU A 577 -6.19 21.83 32.45
CA GLU A 577 -5.71 20.58 31.86
C GLU A 577 -5.28 20.84 30.41
N CYS A 578 -3.97 20.77 30.14
CA CYS A 578 -3.38 20.86 28.80
C CYS A 578 -3.15 19.44 28.25
N LYS A 579 -4.17 18.82 27.65
CA LYS A 579 -3.99 17.53 26.97
C LYS A 579 -3.30 17.76 25.63
N TYR A 580 -2.37 16.90 25.29
CA TYR A 580 -1.68 16.88 24.00
C TYR A 580 -1.43 15.44 23.59
N SER A 581 -1.27 15.21 22.29
CA SER A 581 -1.02 13.89 21.72
C SER A 581 0.36 13.89 21.11
N TYR A 582 1.12 12.81 21.30
CA TYR A 582 2.40 12.60 20.62
C TYR A 582 2.24 12.16 19.16
N SER A 583 1.00 11.87 18.74
CA SER A 583 0.65 11.52 17.36
C SER A 583 1.09 12.58 16.35
N PRO A 584 1.37 12.21 15.09
CA PRO A 584 1.46 13.15 13.98
C PRO A 584 0.25 14.09 13.93
N ASN A 585 -0.96 13.56 14.18
CA ASN A 585 -2.21 14.33 14.25
C ASN A 585 -2.30 15.21 15.51
N GLY A 586 -1.33 15.09 16.42
CA GLY A 586 -1.20 15.92 17.61
C GLY A 586 -0.52 17.26 17.35
N MET A 587 0.14 17.46 16.22
CA MET A 587 0.61 18.79 15.80
C MET A 587 -0.55 19.54 15.15
N VAL A 588 -0.50 20.87 15.19
CA VAL A 588 -1.50 21.69 14.48
C VAL A 588 -1.31 21.51 12.98
N GLU A 589 -2.38 21.14 12.28
CA GLU A 589 -2.34 20.87 10.83
C GLU A 589 -1.99 22.14 10.04
N LEU A 590 -1.38 21.96 8.88
CA LEU A 590 -1.16 23.03 7.90
C LEU A 590 -2.49 23.66 7.46
N GLY A 591 -2.46 24.95 7.16
CA GLY A 591 -3.64 25.73 6.80
C GLY A 591 -4.56 26.06 7.98
N THR A 592 -4.28 25.56 9.19
CA THR A 592 -5.07 25.91 10.38
C THR A 592 -4.94 27.39 10.70
N LYS A 593 -6.06 28.06 10.94
CA LYS A 593 -6.08 29.46 11.38
C LYS A 593 -5.32 29.63 12.71
N CYS A 594 -4.26 30.43 12.70
CA CYS A 594 -3.45 30.77 13.87
C CYS A 594 -3.58 32.23 14.30
N GLY A 595 -4.18 33.06 13.45
CA GLY A 595 -4.52 34.46 13.69
C GLY A 595 -5.47 34.98 12.61
N ASP A 596 -6.00 36.18 12.78
CA ASP A 596 -6.81 36.79 11.71
C ASP A 596 -5.92 37.09 10.49
N GLY A 597 -6.33 36.60 9.32
CA GLY A 597 -5.53 36.73 8.10
C GLY A 597 -4.37 35.72 8.01
N ARG A 598 -4.24 34.80 8.97
CA ARG A 598 -3.05 33.96 9.14
C ARG A 598 -3.33 32.48 9.32
N VAL A 599 -2.45 31.67 8.77
CA VAL A 599 -2.51 30.21 8.79
C VAL A 599 -1.18 29.60 9.18
N CYS A 600 -1.22 28.39 9.73
CA CYS A 600 -0.04 27.60 10.00
C CYS A 600 0.56 27.06 8.71
N SER A 601 1.83 27.36 8.47
CA SER A 601 2.64 26.81 7.40
C SER A 601 4.01 26.42 7.96
N ASN A 602 4.37 25.14 7.84
CA ASN A 602 5.63 24.57 8.35
C ASN A 602 6.02 25.00 9.79
N GLY A 603 5.04 24.95 10.71
CA GLY A 603 5.24 25.33 12.11
C GLY A 603 5.32 26.85 12.34
N GLU A 604 5.04 27.69 11.35
CA GLU A 604 5.02 29.15 11.46
C GLU A 604 3.62 29.71 11.21
N CYS A 605 3.25 30.77 11.93
CA CYS A 605 1.99 31.47 11.75
C CYS A 605 2.18 32.63 10.75
N VAL A 606 1.90 32.35 9.48
CA VAL A 606 2.17 33.25 8.36
C VAL A 606 0.90 33.89 7.81
N ASP A 607 1.04 35.05 7.16
CA ASP A 607 -0.06 35.68 6.44
C ASP A 607 -0.50 34.81 5.25
N MET A 608 -1.81 34.71 5.00
CA MET A 608 -2.36 33.83 3.95
C MET A 608 -1.80 34.12 2.55
N GLN A 609 -1.45 35.39 2.26
CA GLN A 609 -0.83 35.80 0.99
C GLN A 609 0.57 35.23 0.78
N THR A 610 1.23 34.83 1.86
CA THR A 610 2.55 34.18 1.83
C THR A 610 2.41 32.66 1.80
N ALA A 611 1.30 32.12 2.30
CA ALA A 611 1.07 30.69 2.44
C ALA A 611 0.58 30.01 1.16
N TYR A 612 -0.13 30.74 0.29
CA TYR A 612 -0.83 30.20 -0.88
C TYR A 612 -0.52 30.96 -2.17
#